data_AF-D9SKV9-F1
#
_entry.id   AF-D9SKV9-F1
#
_cell.length_a   1.000
_cell.length_b   1.000
_cell.length_c   1.000
_cell.angle_alpha   90.00
_cell.angle_beta   90.00
_cell.angle_gamma   90.00
#
_symmetry.space_group_name_H-M   'P 1'
#
loop_
_entity.id
_entity.type
_entity.pdbx_description
1 polymer ?
#
loop_
_entity_poly.entity_id
_entity_poly.type
_entity_poly.pdbx_seq_one_letter_code
_entity_poly.pdbx_strand_id
1 'polypeptide(L)'
;MAKGELQVRVVKGNNELPISNATVIISGANAGGGEIIEYKMISDSLGNTEIIELETPDILLSLSPLNTRPYSLCDIKVTAEGYNSYQIRGVQIFPMVLAVQHARLNPKNSENQIEDQLLISEPTLIGNYPEKIPESATKLNVPVSGGVDYQTPMIPYSIVVHLGAPNDNNAKNVNVRFIDYIKTVCAGEIYPTWPEAAIRAFSYCIVSFILNRIYTEWYKRQGKDFHITNDPIYDPAFFYGRTTYKSISEIVNFTFNTYITIDRQKQPILTQYSDGIKVIRNAWLSKWGCKFLADEGLNPIEIIKKYYGNSMSLGRTDKFEGITQPYPGSPLTIEDKGSNVRIIQGHLNKISEAYPLIPKVTVNGIYDLATAEAVRKFQNTFKASETGIVDFATWYSISRLYVHITKISV
;
A
#
# COMPACT_ATOMS: atom_id res chain seq x y z
N MET A 1 -13.20 18.81 19.08
CA MET A 1 -13.44 18.22 17.74
C MET A 1 -12.32 18.69 16.84
N ALA A 2 -11.83 17.80 15.99
CA ALA A 2 -10.73 18.08 15.07
C ALA A 2 -11.22 17.83 13.64
N LYS A 3 -10.40 18.15 12.65
CA LYS A 3 -10.72 17.88 11.24
C LYS A 3 -9.77 16.83 10.67
N GLY A 4 -10.31 15.98 9.80
CA GLY A 4 -9.54 15.11 8.91
C GLY A 4 -9.85 15.41 7.46
N GLU A 5 -9.01 14.95 6.55
CA GLU A 5 -9.18 15.21 5.12
C GLU A 5 -9.55 13.92 4.38
N LEU A 6 -10.34 14.02 3.31
CA LEU A 6 -10.70 12.91 2.43
C LEU A 6 -10.49 13.29 0.96
N GLN A 7 -9.84 12.38 0.23
CA GLN A 7 -9.83 12.34 -1.23
C GLN A 7 -10.36 11.01 -1.73
N VAL A 8 -11.20 11.04 -2.76
CA VAL A 8 -11.66 9.83 -3.44
C VAL A 8 -10.90 9.68 -4.74
N ARG A 9 -10.38 8.47 -4.98
CA ARG A 9 -9.74 8.09 -6.24
C ARG A 9 -10.59 7.05 -6.97
N VAL A 10 -11.14 7.42 -8.10
CA VAL A 10 -12.00 6.59 -8.94
C VAL A 10 -11.16 5.89 -10.00
N VAL A 11 -11.23 4.56 -10.02
CA VAL A 11 -10.44 3.71 -10.93
C VAL A 11 -11.26 2.58 -11.52
N LYS A 12 -10.80 2.05 -12.67
CA LYS A 12 -11.40 0.89 -13.35
C LYS A 12 -10.96 -0.42 -12.70
N GLY A 13 -11.90 -1.10 -12.05
CA GLY A 13 -11.71 -2.39 -11.40
C GLY A 13 -10.42 -2.45 -10.58
N ASN A 14 -9.67 -3.54 -10.74
CA ASN A 14 -8.38 -3.75 -10.05
C ASN A 14 -7.17 -3.27 -10.86
N ASN A 15 -7.40 -2.78 -12.08
CA ASN A 15 -6.34 -2.32 -12.97
C ASN A 15 -5.83 -0.92 -12.61
N GLU A 16 -6.49 -0.25 -11.65
CA GLU A 16 -6.14 1.08 -11.12
C GLU A 16 -6.00 2.20 -12.17
N LEU A 17 -6.54 1.99 -13.37
CA LEU A 17 -6.63 3.03 -14.39
C LEU A 17 -7.62 4.11 -13.93
N PRO A 18 -7.24 5.39 -14.00
CA PRO A 18 -8.10 6.48 -13.54
C PRO A 18 -9.38 6.59 -14.38
N ILE A 19 -10.50 6.90 -13.73
CA ILE A 19 -11.76 7.25 -14.38
C ILE A 19 -12.02 8.72 -14.12
N SER A 20 -12.00 9.52 -15.19
CA SER A 20 -12.35 10.94 -15.15
C SER A 20 -13.85 11.16 -15.28
N ASN A 21 -14.33 12.35 -14.88
CA ASN A 21 -15.72 12.76 -14.97
C ASN A 21 -16.72 11.86 -14.22
N ALA A 22 -16.24 11.07 -13.25
CA ALA A 22 -17.12 10.31 -12.36
C ALA A 22 -17.73 11.25 -11.31
N THR A 23 -19.02 11.14 -11.08
CA THR A 23 -19.71 11.85 -10.01
C THR A 23 -19.48 11.10 -8.70
N VAL A 24 -18.93 11.80 -7.69
CA VAL A 24 -18.69 11.27 -6.35
C VAL A 24 -19.57 12.03 -5.37
N ILE A 25 -20.38 11.30 -4.61
CA ILE A 25 -21.20 11.82 -3.52
C ILE A 25 -20.64 11.26 -2.21
N ILE A 26 -20.31 12.12 -1.27
CA ILE A 26 -19.81 11.75 0.06
C ILE A 26 -20.83 12.22 1.09
N SER A 27 -21.35 11.29 1.87
CA SER A 27 -22.37 11.56 2.90
C SER A 27 -21.78 11.25 4.27
N GLY A 28 -21.57 12.27 5.10
CA GLY A 28 -20.94 12.15 6.43
C GLY A 28 -21.72 12.90 7.51
N ALA A 29 -21.64 12.43 8.75
CA ALA A 29 -22.28 13.11 9.86
C ALA A 29 -21.53 14.39 10.24
N ASN A 30 -22.25 15.49 10.49
CA ASN A 30 -21.67 16.71 11.03
C ASN A 30 -21.23 16.53 12.50
N ALA A 31 -20.36 17.42 12.99
CA ALA A 31 -19.93 17.60 14.37
C ALA A 31 -21.11 17.83 15.33
N GLY A 32 -21.83 16.76 15.70
CA GLY A 32 -23.03 16.82 16.53
C GLY A 32 -24.04 15.70 16.29
N GLY A 33 -23.84 14.84 15.28
CA GLY A 33 -24.63 13.62 15.09
C GLY A 33 -26.06 13.82 14.56
N GLY A 34 -26.41 15.03 14.09
CA GLY A 34 -27.77 15.36 13.63
C GLY A 34 -27.94 15.41 12.11
N GLU A 35 -27.16 16.25 11.41
CA GLU A 35 -27.29 16.44 9.97
C GLU A 35 -26.21 15.69 9.19
N ILE A 36 -26.66 14.96 8.16
CA ILE A 36 -25.79 14.38 7.15
C ILE A 36 -25.45 15.48 6.14
N ILE A 37 -24.16 15.80 6.01
CA ILE A 37 -23.68 16.72 4.97
C ILE A 37 -23.32 15.90 3.75
N GLU A 38 -23.79 16.33 2.58
CA GLU A 38 -23.44 15.73 1.29
C GLU A 38 -22.49 16.64 0.51
N TYR A 39 -21.37 16.07 0.08
CA TYR A 39 -20.44 16.70 -0.85
C TYR A 39 -20.57 16.02 -2.20
N LYS A 40 -20.83 16.81 -3.26
CA LYS A 40 -20.89 16.32 -4.64
C LYS A 40 -19.71 16.87 -5.42
N MET A 41 -18.90 15.98 -5.97
CA MET A 41 -17.68 16.31 -6.71
C MET A 41 -17.58 15.51 -8.01
N ILE A 42 -16.63 15.91 -8.85
CA ILE A 42 -16.30 15.23 -10.11
C ILE A 42 -14.82 14.82 -10.06
N SER A 43 -14.50 13.61 -10.51
CA SER A 43 -13.11 13.16 -10.61
C SER A 43 -12.37 13.81 -11.78
N ASP A 44 -11.11 14.19 -11.54
CA ASP A 44 -10.20 14.76 -12.54
C ASP A 44 -9.66 13.71 -13.52
N SER A 45 -8.73 14.11 -14.41
CA SER A 45 -8.09 13.21 -15.38
C SER A 45 -7.25 12.09 -14.74
N LEU A 46 -6.88 12.23 -13.47
CA LEU A 46 -6.16 11.24 -12.67
C LEU A 46 -7.12 10.40 -11.79
N GLY A 47 -8.42 10.60 -11.95
CA GLY A 47 -9.47 9.93 -11.19
C GLY A 47 -9.62 10.47 -9.78
N ASN A 48 -8.96 11.57 -9.41
CA ASN A 48 -9.04 12.10 -8.05
C ASN A 48 -10.13 13.16 -7.94
N THR A 49 -10.81 13.20 -6.80
CA THR A 49 -11.62 14.37 -6.41
C THR A 49 -10.75 15.46 -5.80
N GLU A 50 -11.33 16.64 -5.63
CA GLU A 50 -10.81 17.62 -4.67
C GLU A 50 -10.77 17.01 -3.26
N ILE A 51 -9.90 17.57 -2.42
CA ILE A 51 -9.79 17.19 -1.01
C ILE A 51 -10.86 17.95 -0.23
N ILE A 52 -11.62 17.25 0.60
CA ILE A 52 -12.58 17.85 1.52
C ILE A 52 -12.15 17.64 2.97
N GLU A 53 -12.51 18.58 3.83
CA GLU A 53 -12.38 18.43 5.28
C GLU A 53 -13.67 17.88 5.88
N LEU A 54 -13.53 16.94 6.81
CA LEU A 54 -14.64 16.35 7.55
C LEU A 54 -14.34 16.43 9.05
N GLU A 55 -15.40 16.60 9.84
CA GLU A 55 -15.30 16.62 11.29
C GLU A 55 -14.94 15.25 11.84
N THR A 56 -14.04 15.24 12.82
CA THR A 56 -13.46 14.04 13.43
C THR A 56 -13.42 14.16 14.96
N PRO A 57 -13.36 13.01 15.67
CA PRO A 57 -13.05 13.02 17.09
C PRO A 57 -11.70 13.67 17.38
N ASP A 58 -11.46 13.98 18.64
CA ASP A 58 -10.18 14.54 19.08
C ASP A 58 -9.02 13.55 18.80
N ILE A 59 -7.87 14.06 18.34
CA ILE A 59 -6.68 13.26 18.06
C ILE A 59 -6.22 12.44 19.25
N LEU A 60 -6.45 12.91 20.48
CA LEU A 60 -6.09 12.20 21.71
C LEU A 60 -6.67 10.77 21.78
N LEU A 61 -7.82 10.52 21.15
CA LEU A 61 -8.42 9.18 21.10
C LEU A 61 -7.57 8.17 20.32
N SER A 62 -6.74 8.64 19.38
CA SER A 62 -5.83 7.80 18.60
C SER A 62 -4.44 7.64 19.24
N LEU A 63 -4.14 8.43 20.28
CA LEU A 63 -2.81 8.46 20.91
C LEU A 63 -2.73 7.62 22.19
N SER A 64 -3.85 7.06 22.64
CA SER A 64 -3.95 6.21 23.83
C SER A 64 -4.84 4.99 23.56
N PRO A 65 -4.61 3.85 24.25
CA PRO A 65 -5.33 2.60 24.05
C PRO A 65 -6.73 2.62 24.68
N LEU A 66 -7.57 3.55 24.20
CA LEU A 66 -8.95 3.69 24.63
C LEU A 66 -9.85 2.79 23.78
N ASN A 67 -10.90 2.24 24.39
CA ASN A 67 -11.95 1.51 23.66
C ASN A 67 -12.97 2.46 22.97
N THR A 68 -12.55 3.68 22.67
CA THR A 68 -13.37 4.70 22.01
C THR A 68 -12.88 4.90 20.59
N ARG A 69 -13.80 4.95 19.63
CA ARG A 69 -13.49 5.11 18.20
C ARG A 69 -12.76 6.44 17.92
N PRO A 70 -11.55 6.43 17.32
CA PRO A 70 -10.75 7.63 17.09
C PRO A 70 -10.96 8.28 15.70
N TYR A 71 -11.99 7.86 14.97
CA TYR A 71 -12.28 8.31 13.60
C TYR A 71 -13.77 8.56 13.39
N SER A 72 -14.08 9.42 12.44
CA SER A 72 -15.44 9.58 11.89
C SER A 72 -15.69 8.59 10.77
N LEU A 73 -16.97 8.41 10.44
CA LEU A 73 -17.42 7.58 9.33
C LEU A 73 -18.16 8.42 8.29
N CYS A 74 -17.93 8.12 7.02
CA CYS A 74 -18.76 8.58 5.92
C CYS A 74 -19.03 7.44 4.91
N ASP A 75 -20.08 7.61 4.13
CA ASP A 75 -20.42 6.74 3.02
C ASP A 75 -20.13 7.48 1.70
N ILE A 76 -19.76 6.73 0.66
CA ILE A 76 -19.41 7.25 -0.65
C ILE A 76 -20.23 6.53 -1.70
N LYS A 77 -20.83 7.28 -2.62
CA LYS A 77 -21.48 6.75 -3.82
C LYS A 77 -20.80 7.34 -5.04
N VAL A 78 -20.42 6.48 -5.98
CA VAL A 78 -19.77 6.88 -7.23
C VAL A 78 -20.55 6.39 -8.43
N THR A 79 -20.75 7.27 -9.41
CA THR A 79 -21.35 6.94 -10.70
C THR A 79 -20.49 7.48 -11.84
N ALA A 80 -20.36 6.71 -12.92
CA ALA A 80 -19.66 7.10 -14.12
C ALA A 80 -20.32 6.48 -15.36
N GLU A 81 -20.23 7.16 -16.51
CA GLU A 81 -20.77 6.64 -17.76
C GLU A 81 -20.07 5.33 -18.17
N GLY A 82 -20.84 4.32 -18.56
CA GLY A 82 -20.31 3.00 -18.92
C GLY A 82 -19.98 2.06 -17.76
N TYR A 83 -20.14 2.51 -16.51
CA TYR A 83 -19.84 1.73 -15.30
C TYR A 83 -21.08 1.50 -14.41
N ASN A 84 -21.03 0.45 -13.60
CA ASN A 84 -21.97 0.25 -12.50
C ASN A 84 -21.77 1.32 -11.42
N SER A 85 -22.86 1.67 -10.73
CA SER A 85 -22.78 2.52 -9.54
C SER A 85 -22.04 1.75 -8.45
N TYR A 86 -21.12 2.40 -7.74
CA TYR A 86 -20.35 1.80 -6.67
C TYR A 86 -20.63 2.50 -5.35
N GLN A 87 -20.89 1.74 -4.28
CA GLN A 87 -21.13 2.29 -2.95
C GLN A 87 -20.09 1.78 -1.94
N ILE A 88 -19.47 2.69 -1.18
CA ILE A 88 -18.54 2.34 -0.11
C ILE A 88 -19.14 2.86 1.19
N ARG A 89 -19.28 1.98 2.17
CA ARG A 89 -19.84 2.33 3.48
C ARG A 89 -18.79 2.26 4.56
N GLY A 90 -18.86 3.18 5.51
CA GLY A 90 -17.99 3.19 6.68
C GLY A 90 -16.54 3.62 6.40
N VAL A 91 -16.32 4.50 5.42
CA VAL A 91 -15.00 5.10 5.16
C VAL A 91 -14.53 5.85 6.40
N GLN A 92 -13.29 5.60 6.82
CA GLN A 92 -12.76 6.02 8.12
C GLN A 92 -11.91 7.27 7.95
N ILE A 93 -12.24 8.34 8.69
CA ILE A 93 -11.54 9.63 8.64
C ILE A 93 -10.89 9.91 9.99
N PHE A 94 -9.56 9.93 10.01
CA PHE A 94 -8.76 10.27 11.18
C PHE A 94 -8.46 11.77 11.24
N PRO A 95 -8.32 12.37 12.43
CA PRO A 95 -7.96 13.76 12.57
C PRO A 95 -6.57 14.05 12.00
N MET A 96 -6.40 15.21 11.37
CA MET A 96 -5.15 15.78 10.87
C MET A 96 -4.43 14.93 9.80
N VAL A 97 -5.13 13.99 9.18
CA VAL A 97 -4.56 13.08 8.18
C VAL A 97 -5.45 13.06 6.94
N LEU A 98 -4.81 13.04 5.76
CA LEU A 98 -5.48 12.76 4.49
C LEU A 98 -5.76 11.27 4.33
N ALA A 99 -7.06 10.93 4.38
CA ALA A 99 -7.61 9.66 3.94
C ALA A 99 -7.75 9.64 2.41
N VAL A 100 -7.35 8.53 1.79
CA VAL A 100 -7.51 8.27 0.36
C VAL A 100 -8.33 6.99 0.21
N GLN A 101 -9.56 7.16 -0.31
CA GLN A 101 -10.47 6.04 -0.57
C GLN A 101 -10.50 5.74 -2.07
N HIS A 102 -10.13 4.52 -2.44
CA HIS A 102 -10.23 4.06 -3.83
C HIS A 102 -11.65 3.53 -4.09
N ALA A 103 -12.31 4.06 -5.12
CA ALA A 103 -13.56 3.55 -5.66
C ALA A 103 -13.27 2.79 -6.96
N ARG A 104 -13.45 1.47 -6.93
CA ARG A 104 -13.12 0.55 -8.04
C ARG A 104 -14.39 0.22 -8.82
N LEU A 105 -14.63 0.94 -9.91
CA LEU A 105 -15.83 0.79 -10.72
C LEU A 105 -15.67 -0.33 -11.76
N ASN A 106 -16.73 -1.11 -11.92
CA ASN A 106 -16.80 -2.19 -12.91
C ASN A 106 -17.59 -1.72 -14.14
N PRO A 107 -17.13 -2.02 -15.36
CA PRO A 107 -17.90 -1.74 -16.57
C PRO A 107 -19.25 -2.49 -16.55
N LYS A 108 -20.33 -1.87 -17.07
CA LYS A 108 -21.69 -2.47 -17.04
C LYS A 108 -21.80 -3.86 -17.69
N ASN A 109 -20.90 -4.20 -18.60
CA ASN A 109 -20.92 -5.46 -19.35
C ASN A 109 -19.84 -6.45 -18.89
N SER A 110 -19.19 -6.23 -17.74
CA SER A 110 -18.20 -7.20 -17.25
C SER A 110 -18.88 -8.38 -16.58
N GLU A 111 -18.62 -9.61 -17.05
CA GLU A 111 -19.09 -10.87 -16.46
C GLU A 111 -18.57 -11.11 -15.03
N ASN A 112 -17.57 -10.33 -14.59
CA ASN A 112 -17.05 -10.39 -13.22
C ASN A 112 -18.04 -9.78 -12.22
N GLN A 113 -18.64 -10.65 -11.40
CA GLN A 113 -19.45 -10.29 -10.23
C GLN A 113 -18.58 -9.73 -9.09
N ILE A 114 -17.96 -8.57 -9.31
CA ILE A 114 -17.43 -7.78 -8.19
C ILE A 114 -18.61 -7.04 -7.58
N GLU A 115 -18.72 -7.09 -6.25
CA GLU A 115 -19.80 -6.44 -5.51
C GLU A 115 -19.77 -4.93 -5.80
N ASP A 116 -20.90 -4.39 -6.24
CA ASP A 116 -21.10 -2.95 -6.45
C ASP A 116 -21.21 -2.17 -5.12
N GLN A 117 -21.01 -2.87 -4.01
CA GLN A 117 -20.99 -2.32 -2.67
C GLN A 117 -19.78 -2.86 -1.90
N LEU A 118 -19.16 -2.00 -1.11
CA LEU A 118 -18.09 -2.34 -0.20
C LEU A 118 -18.42 -1.81 1.19
N LEU A 119 -18.30 -2.66 2.22
CA LEU A 119 -18.39 -2.26 3.61
C LEU A 119 -16.99 -2.28 4.23
N ILE A 120 -16.50 -1.13 4.70
CA ILE A 120 -15.22 -1.05 5.38
C ILE A 120 -15.38 -1.61 6.80
N SER A 121 -14.67 -2.70 7.07
CA SER A 121 -14.61 -3.30 8.41
C SER A 121 -13.82 -2.41 9.38
N GLU A 122 -14.10 -2.56 10.68
CA GLU A 122 -13.33 -1.90 11.73
C GLU A 122 -11.84 -2.28 11.69
N PRO A 123 -10.93 -1.40 12.12
CA PRO A 123 -9.51 -1.74 12.24
C PRO A 123 -9.27 -2.62 13.47
N THR A 124 -8.16 -3.37 13.49
CA THR A 124 -7.91 -4.41 14.51
C THR A 124 -7.67 -3.88 15.92
N LEU A 125 -7.36 -2.60 16.09
CA LEU A 125 -7.24 -1.96 17.41
C LEU A 125 -8.60 -1.68 18.06
N ILE A 126 -9.68 -1.61 17.27
CA ILE A 126 -11.06 -1.36 17.73
C ILE A 126 -11.90 -2.64 17.65
N GLY A 127 -11.92 -3.26 16.48
CA GLY A 127 -12.76 -4.44 16.24
C GLY A 127 -12.32 -5.67 17.03
N ASN A 128 -13.21 -6.65 17.12
CA ASN A 128 -12.95 -7.90 17.79
C ASN A 128 -12.44 -8.94 16.78
N TYR A 129 -11.17 -9.34 16.91
CA TYR A 129 -10.52 -10.28 16.02
C TYR A 129 -9.89 -11.42 16.83
N PRO A 130 -9.88 -12.65 16.29
CA PRO A 130 -9.27 -13.79 16.98
C PRO A 130 -7.75 -13.61 17.12
N GLU A 131 -7.19 -14.24 18.15
CA GLU A 131 -5.75 -14.22 18.37
C GLU A 131 -4.99 -15.02 17.31
N LYS A 132 -3.84 -14.50 16.92
CA LYS A 132 -2.94 -15.15 15.96
C LYS A 132 -2.29 -16.39 16.58
N ILE A 133 -2.21 -17.46 15.79
CA ILE A 133 -1.49 -18.69 16.17
C ILE A 133 0.02 -18.42 16.13
N PRO A 134 0.78 -18.74 17.20
CA PRO A 134 2.22 -18.59 17.18
C PRO A 134 2.91 -19.49 16.16
N GLU A 135 3.90 -18.91 15.49
CA GLU A 135 4.59 -19.53 14.37
C GLU A 135 6.07 -19.13 14.40
N SER A 136 6.98 -20.09 14.16
CA SER A 136 8.43 -19.83 14.20
C SER A 136 8.82 -18.72 13.21
N ALA A 137 9.55 -17.72 13.71
CA ALA A 137 10.06 -16.59 12.94
C ALA A 137 10.97 -17.01 11.78
N THR A 138 11.77 -18.07 11.97
CA THR A 138 12.61 -18.66 10.93
C THR A 138 12.01 -19.99 10.48
N LYS A 139 11.91 -20.19 9.17
CA LYS A 139 11.46 -21.44 8.56
C LYS A 139 12.66 -22.32 8.24
N LEU A 140 12.76 -23.45 8.93
CA LEU A 140 13.77 -24.48 8.66
C LEU A 140 13.48 -25.13 7.30
N ASN A 141 14.55 -25.55 6.60
CA ASN A 141 14.47 -26.31 5.35
C ASN A 141 13.68 -25.60 4.24
N VAL A 142 14.10 -24.42 3.80
CA VAL A 142 13.67 -23.89 2.50
C VAL A 142 14.50 -24.62 1.42
N PRO A 143 13.99 -25.63 0.68
CA PRO A 143 14.80 -26.31 -0.33
C PRO A 143 15.14 -25.36 -1.47
N VAL A 144 16.35 -25.54 -1.97
CA VAL A 144 16.88 -24.88 -3.17
C VAL A 144 16.09 -25.41 -4.38
N SER A 145 15.08 -24.68 -4.83
CA SER A 145 14.45 -25.00 -6.12
C SER A 145 15.32 -24.40 -7.23
N GLY A 146 16.06 -25.23 -7.95
CA GLY A 146 16.52 -24.92 -9.32
C GLY A 146 17.81 -24.12 -9.50
N GLY A 147 18.83 -24.24 -8.64
CA GLY A 147 20.21 -23.84 -8.98
C GLY A 147 20.47 -22.35 -9.27
N VAL A 148 19.49 -21.47 -9.08
CA VAL A 148 19.63 -20.01 -9.19
C VAL A 148 19.88 -19.43 -7.80
N ASP A 149 20.84 -18.52 -7.69
CA ASP A 149 21.27 -17.88 -6.45
C ASP A 149 20.13 -17.11 -5.74
N TYR A 150 19.42 -17.78 -4.82
CA TYR A 150 18.34 -17.25 -3.97
C TYR A 150 18.84 -16.36 -2.82
N GLN A 151 19.92 -15.63 -3.04
CA GLN A 151 20.55 -14.89 -1.97
C GLN A 151 19.86 -13.55 -1.63
N THR A 152 18.79 -13.14 -2.31
CA THR A 152 18.02 -11.94 -1.90
C THR A 152 16.57 -12.11 -2.33
N PRO A 153 15.57 -11.84 -1.46
CA PRO A 153 14.16 -11.84 -1.84
C PRO A 153 13.90 -10.85 -2.98
N MET A 154 12.97 -11.22 -3.85
CA MET A 154 12.47 -10.38 -4.93
C MET A 154 11.13 -9.78 -4.51
N ILE A 155 10.93 -8.49 -4.78
CA ILE A 155 9.64 -7.83 -4.56
C ILE A 155 8.72 -8.19 -5.72
N PRO A 156 7.59 -8.88 -5.48
CA PRO A 156 6.65 -9.18 -6.55
C PRO A 156 5.94 -7.90 -6.99
N TYR A 157 5.43 -7.91 -8.22
CA TYR A 157 4.59 -6.82 -8.70
C TYR A 157 3.23 -6.84 -7.98
N SER A 158 2.64 -8.02 -7.85
CA SER A 158 1.38 -8.24 -7.16
C SER A 158 1.36 -9.58 -6.43
N ILE A 159 0.43 -9.71 -5.49
CA ILE A 159 0.21 -10.93 -4.71
C ILE A 159 -1.26 -11.31 -4.77
N VAL A 160 -1.51 -12.61 -4.80
CA VAL A 160 -2.82 -13.19 -4.53
C VAL A 160 -3.06 -13.29 -3.02
N VAL A 161 -4.08 -12.58 -2.53
CA VAL A 161 -4.59 -12.64 -1.16
C VAL A 161 -5.86 -13.49 -1.15
N HIS A 162 -5.89 -14.52 -0.30
CA HIS A 162 -7.06 -15.36 -0.07
C HIS A 162 -7.94 -14.75 1.01
N LEU A 163 -9.20 -14.44 0.69
CA LEU A 163 -10.14 -13.74 1.60
C LEU A 163 -10.87 -14.69 2.56
N GLY A 164 -10.12 -15.57 3.22
CA GLY A 164 -10.61 -16.52 4.20
C GLY A 164 -9.49 -17.31 4.88
N ALA A 165 -9.86 -18.28 5.72
CA ALA A 165 -8.91 -19.20 6.31
C ALA A 165 -8.22 -20.05 5.22
N PRO A 166 -6.99 -20.56 5.41
CA PRO A 166 -6.23 -21.25 4.35
C PRO A 166 -6.93 -22.44 3.67
N ASN A 167 -7.92 -23.04 4.33
CA ASN A 167 -8.68 -24.20 3.85
C ASN A 167 -10.13 -23.86 3.48
N ASP A 168 -10.50 -22.58 3.46
CA ASP A 168 -11.82 -22.14 3.01
C ASP A 168 -11.86 -22.06 1.48
N ASN A 169 -12.25 -23.16 0.84
CA ASN A 169 -12.29 -23.21 -0.62
C ASN A 169 -13.40 -22.33 -1.25
N ASN A 170 -14.28 -21.72 -0.44
CA ASN A 170 -15.31 -20.79 -0.92
C ASN A 170 -14.83 -19.33 -0.89
N ALA A 171 -13.73 -19.04 -0.19
CA ALA A 171 -13.20 -17.69 -0.10
C ALA A 171 -12.59 -17.23 -1.43
N LYS A 172 -12.84 -15.96 -1.77
CA LYS A 172 -12.37 -15.34 -3.01
C LYS A 172 -10.86 -15.10 -2.93
N ASN A 173 -10.15 -15.37 -4.03
CA ASN A 173 -8.77 -14.92 -4.24
C ASN A 173 -8.78 -13.56 -4.94
N VAL A 174 -8.08 -12.57 -4.38
CA VAL A 174 -7.95 -11.23 -4.98
C VAL A 174 -6.49 -10.92 -5.29
N ASN A 175 -6.24 -10.40 -6.49
CA ASN A 175 -4.92 -9.95 -6.90
C ASN A 175 -4.72 -8.49 -6.49
N VAL A 176 -3.68 -8.23 -5.67
CA VAL A 176 -3.41 -6.94 -5.05
C VAL A 176 -1.97 -6.56 -5.33
N ARG A 177 -1.70 -5.31 -5.74
CA ARG A 177 -0.31 -4.85 -5.88
C ARG A 177 0.40 -4.97 -4.54
N PHE A 178 1.65 -5.43 -4.55
CA PHE A 178 2.40 -5.71 -3.33
C PHE A 178 2.46 -4.51 -2.38
N ILE A 179 2.69 -3.31 -2.93
CA ILE A 179 2.74 -2.07 -2.16
C ILE A 179 1.39 -1.69 -1.54
N ASP A 180 0.28 -1.95 -2.24
CA ASP A 180 -1.06 -1.63 -1.73
C ASP A 180 -1.49 -2.60 -0.65
N TYR A 181 -1.07 -3.86 -0.73
CA TYR A 181 -1.24 -4.81 0.36
C TYR A 181 -0.62 -4.28 1.66
N ILE A 182 0.64 -3.82 1.60
CA ILE A 182 1.34 -3.28 2.78
C ILE A 182 0.62 -2.04 3.32
N LYS A 183 0.23 -1.09 2.46
CA LYS A 183 -0.52 0.12 2.86
C LYS A 183 -1.84 -0.25 3.54
N THR A 184 -2.55 -1.21 2.95
CA THR A 184 -3.86 -1.67 3.41
C THR A 184 -3.76 -2.31 4.79
N VAL A 185 -2.81 -3.23 4.97
CA VAL A 185 -2.54 -3.88 6.26
C VAL A 185 -2.13 -2.83 7.30
N CYS A 186 -1.14 -1.98 7.01
CA CYS A 186 -0.70 -0.95 7.97
C CYS A 186 -1.87 -0.08 8.43
N ALA A 187 -2.68 0.42 7.50
CA ALA A 187 -3.79 1.28 7.85
C ALA A 187 -4.89 0.56 8.66
N GLY A 188 -4.94 -0.79 8.64
CA GLY A 188 -5.93 -1.61 9.33
C GLY A 188 -5.44 -2.15 10.66
N GLU A 189 -4.12 -2.16 10.83
CA GLU A 189 -3.45 -2.69 12.01
C GLU A 189 -3.00 -1.57 12.97
N ILE A 190 -2.67 -0.38 12.46
CA ILE A 190 -2.20 0.77 13.26
C ILE A 190 -2.89 2.05 12.83
N TYR A 191 -2.85 3.08 13.69
CA TYR A 191 -3.45 4.37 13.36
C TYR A 191 -2.49 5.24 12.54
N PRO A 192 -3.02 5.99 11.55
CA PRO A 192 -2.22 6.84 10.68
C PRO A 192 -1.74 8.13 11.34
N THR A 193 -2.22 8.43 12.55
CA THR A 193 -1.85 9.58 13.39
C THR A 193 -0.60 9.33 14.24
N TRP A 194 -0.08 8.10 14.22
CA TRP A 194 1.08 7.72 15.03
C TRP A 194 2.39 8.31 14.47
N PRO A 195 3.44 8.44 15.31
CA PRO A 195 4.73 8.94 14.87
C PRO A 195 5.30 8.15 13.69
N GLU A 196 6.04 8.84 12.82
CA GLU A 196 6.65 8.24 11.63
C GLU A 196 7.48 7.00 11.97
N ALA A 197 8.28 7.05 13.05
CA ALA A 197 9.12 5.94 13.48
C ALA A 197 8.31 4.67 13.82
N ALA A 198 7.13 4.81 14.42
CA ALA A 198 6.23 3.69 14.72
C ALA A 198 5.64 3.08 13.44
N ILE A 199 5.13 3.93 12.53
CA ILE A 199 4.57 3.47 11.25
C ILE A 199 5.66 2.80 10.41
N ARG A 200 6.88 3.35 10.39
CA ARG A 200 8.04 2.82 9.67
C ARG A 200 8.51 1.48 10.23
N ALA A 201 8.62 1.35 11.55
CA ALA A 201 8.94 0.08 12.22
C ALA A 201 7.89 -1.00 11.91
N PHE A 202 6.62 -0.66 12.04
CA PHE A 202 5.53 -1.59 11.74
C PHE A 202 5.49 -1.97 10.26
N SER A 203 5.75 -1.03 9.37
CA SER A 203 5.86 -1.29 7.93
C SER A 203 6.96 -2.31 7.61
N TYR A 204 8.13 -2.23 8.24
CA TYR A 204 9.18 -3.24 8.07
C TYR A 204 8.72 -4.63 8.53
N CYS A 205 7.94 -4.73 9.61
CA CYS A 205 7.32 -5.99 10.02
C CYS A 205 6.37 -6.51 8.93
N ILE A 206 5.47 -5.68 8.41
CA ILE A 206 4.52 -6.15 7.38
C ILE A 206 5.27 -6.61 6.12
N VAL A 207 6.27 -5.87 5.65
CA VAL A 207 7.10 -6.25 4.50
C VAL A 207 7.83 -7.57 4.78
N SER A 208 8.43 -7.72 5.95
CA SER A 208 9.14 -8.94 6.34
C SER A 208 8.22 -10.16 6.37
N PHE A 209 7.01 -10.01 6.92
CA PHE A 209 6.02 -11.07 6.99
C PHE A 209 5.61 -11.57 5.61
N ILE A 210 5.16 -10.67 4.72
CA ILE A 210 4.71 -11.08 3.38
C ILE A 210 5.86 -11.64 2.55
N LEU A 211 7.06 -11.04 2.63
CA LEU A 211 8.22 -11.58 1.92
C LEU A 211 8.64 -12.94 2.49
N ASN A 212 8.46 -13.22 3.78
CA ASN A 212 8.70 -14.55 4.33
C ASN A 212 7.74 -15.57 3.71
N ARG A 213 6.43 -15.27 3.63
CA ARG A 213 5.44 -16.16 3.01
C ARG A 213 5.79 -16.50 1.55
N ILE A 214 6.21 -15.49 0.79
CA ILE A 214 6.61 -15.64 -0.62
C ILE A 214 7.94 -16.39 -0.75
N TYR A 215 8.96 -15.95 -0.02
CA TYR A 215 10.32 -16.52 -0.08
C TYR A 215 10.33 -18.00 0.31
N THR A 216 9.49 -18.39 1.25
CA THR A 216 9.38 -19.78 1.70
C THR A 216 8.37 -20.59 0.90
N GLU A 217 7.68 -19.97 -0.06
CA GLU A 217 6.54 -20.53 -0.80
C GLU A 217 5.51 -21.20 0.15
N TRP A 218 5.25 -20.58 1.30
CA TRP A 218 4.59 -21.21 2.44
C TRP A 218 3.30 -21.94 2.07
N TYR A 219 2.35 -21.22 1.43
CA TYR A 219 1.07 -21.78 1.03
C TYR A 219 1.15 -22.62 -0.24
N LYS A 220 2.00 -22.22 -1.19
CA LYS A 220 2.21 -22.98 -2.44
C LYS A 220 2.73 -24.39 -2.19
N ARG A 221 3.62 -24.58 -1.22
CA ARG A 221 4.11 -25.90 -0.78
C ARG A 221 3.06 -26.75 -0.08
N GLN A 222 1.99 -26.12 0.38
CA GLN A 222 0.80 -26.78 0.93
C GLN A 222 -0.27 -27.02 -0.15
N GLY A 223 0.07 -26.85 -1.44
CA GLY A 223 -0.84 -27.06 -2.56
C GLY A 223 -1.86 -25.93 -2.77
N LYS A 224 -1.61 -24.73 -2.24
CA LYS A 224 -2.49 -23.57 -2.39
C LYS A 224 -2.02 -22.65 -3.51
N ASP A 225 -2.95 -21.93 -4.12
CA ASP A 225 -2.72 -21.03 -5.27
C ASP A 225 -2.62 -19.54 -4.89
N PHE A 226 -2.44 -19.25 -3.60
CA PHE A 226 -2.31 -17.89 -3.06
C PHE A 226 -1.04 -17.73 -2.23
N HIS A 227 -0.63 -16.48 -2.01
CA HIS A 227 0.59 -16.17 -1.25
C HIS A 227 0.35 -15.93 0.23
N ILE A 228 -0.84 -15.43 0.59
CA ILE A 228 -1.19 -15.02 1.95
C ILE A 228 -2.71 -15.01 2.13
N THR A 229 -3.20 -15.17 3.35
CA THR A 229 -4.61 -14.97 3.69
C THR A 229 -4.88 -13.59 4.28
N ASN A 230 -6.15 -13.21 4.41
CA ASN A 230 -6.58 -12.05 5.18
C ASN A 230 -7.00 -12.37 6.62
N ASP A 231 -6.90 -13.64 7.02
CA ASP A 231 -7.38 -14.15 8.29
C ASP A 231 -6.35 -13.86 9.41
N PRO A 232 -6.69 -13.01 10.41
CA PRO A 232 -5.79 -12.63 11.49
C PRO A 232 -5.28 -13.80 12.34
N ILE A 233 -5.93 -14.96 12.31
CA ILE A 233 -5.44 -16.18 12.97
C ILE A 233 -4.10 -16.61 12.38
N TYR A 234 -3.93 -16.51 11.06
CA TYR A 234 -2.77 -17.04 10.33
C TYR A 234 -1.84 -15.92 9.87
N ASP A 235 -2.40 -14.86 9.27
CA ASP A 235 -1.67 -13.81 8.55
C ASP A 235 -2.13 -12.40 8.98
N PRO A 236 -1.46 -11.31 8.58
CA PRO A 236 -1.93 -9.95 8.87
C PRO A 236 -3.39 -9.74 8.45
N ALA A 237 -4.17 -9.04 9.27
CA ALA A 237 -5.52 -8.70 8.88
C ALA A 237 -5.49 -7.76 7.67
N PHE A 238 -6.25 -8.14 6.64
CA PHE A 238 -6.35 -7.41 5.39
C PHE A 238 -7.82 -7.17 5.03
N PHE A 239 -8.21 -5.90 4.93
CA PHE A 239 -9.57 -5.54 4.52
C PHE A 239 -9.55 -4.97 3.12
N TYR A 240 -10.00 -5.79 2.16
CA TYR A 240 -9.96 -5.46 0.75
C TYR A 240 -10.71 -4.14 0.47
N GLY A 241 -10.08 -3.23 -0.27
CA GLY A 241 -10.70 -1.96 -0.66
C GLY A 241 -10.79 -0.87 0.42
N ARG A 242 -10.28 -1.12 1.63
CA ARG A 242 -10.33 -0.12 2.71
C ARG A 242 -9.56 1.17 2.43
N THR A 243 -9.89 2.18 3.21
CA THR A 243 -9.26 3.49 3.21
C THR A 243 -7.78 3.37 3.56
N THR A 244 -6.94 4.07 2.80
CA THR A 244 -5.51 4.25 3.10
C THR A 244 -5.25 5.70 3.49
N TYR A 245 -4.08 5.99 4.05
CA TYR A 245 -3.76 7.31 4.56
C TYR A 245 -2.44 7.81 4.00
N LYS A 246 -2.34 9.11 3.75
CA LYS A 246 -1.13 9.74 3.18
C LYS A 246 0.10 9.48 4.04
N SER A 247 -0.01 9.66 5.37
CA SER A 247 1.10 9.42 6.33
C SER A 247 1.66 7.99 6.24
N ILE A 248 0.78 6.99 6.13
CA ILE A 248 1.19 5.59 5.95
C ILE A 248 1.74 5.35 4.54
N SER A 249 1.06 5.87 3.53
CA SER A 249 1.40 5.61 2.13
C SER A 249 2.77 6.17 1.75
N GLU A 250 3.10 7.36 2.22
CA GLU A 250 4.39 8.00 1.99
C GLU A 250 5.52 7.17 2.62
N ILE A 251 5.35 6.70 3.86
CA ILE A 251 6.33 5.84 4.53
C ILE A 251 6.50 4.52 3.76
N VAL A 252 5.39 3.85 3.42
CA VAL A 252 5.42 2.56 2.71
C VAL A 252 6.13 2.67 1.35
N ASN A 253 5.96 3.79 0.64
CA ASN A 253 6.65 4.02 -0.63
C ASN A 253 8.19 3.99 -0.51
N PHE A 254 8.75 4.21 0.68
CA PHE A 254 10.19 4.12 0.94
C PHE A 254 10.62 2.82 1.63
N THR A 255 9.72 2.12 2.32
CA THR A 255 10.06 0.93 3.12
C THR A 255 9.74 -0.39 2.43
N PHE A 256 8.91 -0.41 1.38
CA PHE A 256 8.38 -1.66 0.79
C PHE A 256 9.43 -2.65 0.28
N ASN A 257 10.68 -2.21 0.06
CA ASN A 257 11.79 -3.09 -0.35
C ASN A 257 12.79 -3.39 0.77
N THR A 258 12.46 -3.06 2.01
CA THR A 258 13.28 -3.26 3.21
C THR A 258 12.57 -4.19 4.18
N TYR A 259 13.26 -5.21 4.67
CA TYR A 259 12.71 -6.30 5.47
C TYR A 259 13.65 -6.67 6.62
N ILE A 260 13.16 -7.44 7.59
CA ILE A 260 13.91 -7.77 8.80
C ILE A 260 14.64 -9.11 8.60
N THR A 261 15.88 -9.16 9.06
CA THR A 261 16.82 -10.28 8.94
C THR A 261 17.49 -10.57 10.28
N ILE A 262 18.00 -11.79 10.46
CA ILE A 262 18.74 -12.22 11.65
C ILE A 262 20.18 -12.53 11.25
N ASP A 263 21.17 -12.04 12.00
CA ASP A 263 22.59 -12.44 11.88
C ASP A 263 23.13 -12.44 10.43
N ARG A 264 22.72 -11.44 9.63
CA ARG A 264 23.09 -11.27 8.21
C ARG A 264 22.54 -12.36 7.27
N GLN A 265 21.61 -13.18 7.73
CA GLN A 265 20.86 -14.08 6.87
C GLN A 265 20.03 -13.28 5.87
N LYS A 266 19.90 -13.82 4.66
CA LYS A 266 19.19 -13.17 3.56
C LYS A 266 17.68 -13.41 3.58
N GLN A 267 17.23 -14.41 4.33
CA GLN A 267 15.82 -14.76 4.51
C GLN A 267 15.09 -13.68 5.33
N PRO A 268 13.96 -13.13 4.82
CA PRO A 268 13.06 -12.32 5.62
C PRO A 268 12.48 -13.13 6.78
N ILE A 269 12.41 -12.56 7.98
CA ILE A 269 11.79 -13.26 9.11
C ILE A 269 10.27 -13.09 9.14
N LEU A 270 9.58 -14.08 9.66
CA LEU A 270 8.15 -14.01 9.93
C LEU A 270 7.91 -13.20 11.20
N THR A 271 7.69 -11.89 11.06
CA THR A 271 7.48 -10.97 12.20
C THR A 271 6.04 -11.00 12.70
N GLN A 272 5.77 -11.77 13.73
CA GLN A 272 4.48 -11.77 14.42
C GLN A 272 4.34 -10.57 15.37
N TYR A 273 3.11 -10.12 15.59
CA TYR A 273 2.79 -8.95 16.39
C TYR A 273 1.41 -9.08 17.04
N SER A 274 1.17 -8.34 18.12
CA SER A 274 -0.12 -8.24 18.81
C SER A 274 -0.44 -6.78 19.11
N ASP A 275 -1.65 -6.48 19.60
CA ASP A 275 -1.98 -5.12 20.06
C ASP A 275 -1.11 -4.70 21.25
N GLY A 276 -0.80 -5.65 22.14
CA GLY A 276 0.09 -5.47 23.29
C GLY A 276 -0.52 -4.74 24.47
N ILE A 277 -1.85 -4.60 24.49
CA ILE A 277 -2.64 -4.15 25.65
C ILE A 277 -3.58 -5.28 26.08
N LYS A 278 -4.44 -5.76 25.16
CA LYS A 278 -5.34 -6.91 25.35
C LYS A 278 -4.57 -8.22 25.26
N VAL A 279 -3.66 -8.34 24.29
CA VAL A 279 -2.85 -9.55 24.08
C VAL A 279 -1.37 -9.20 24.14
N ILE A 280 -0.68 -9.71 25.17
CA ILE A 280 0.76 -9.53 25.37
C ILE A 280 1.50 -10.83 25.03
N ARG A 281 2.49 -10.74 24.13
CA ARG A 281 3.28 -11.89 23.66
C ARG A 281 4.77 -11.55 23.70
N ASN A 282 5.57 -12.45 24.25
CA ASN A 282 7.03 -12.32 24.22
C ASN A 282 7.55 -12.57 22.80
N ALA A 283 8.62 -11.86 22.42
CA ALA A 283 9.23 -11.93 21.09
C ALA A 283 8.32 -11.51 19.92
N TRP A 284 7.22 -10.82 20.21
CA TRP A 284 6.31 -10.23 19.23
C TRP A 284 6.33 -8.72 19.37
N LEU A 285 6.15 -8.00 18.26
CA LEU A 285 5.97 -6.56 18.35
C LEU A 285 4.60 -6.24 18.97
N SER A 286 4.58 -5.38 19.98
CA SER A 286 3.36 -4.74 20.47
C SER A 286 3.06 -3.52 19.62
N LYS A 287 1.86 -3.41 19.05
CA LYS A 287 1.45 -2.23 18.26
C LYS A 287 1.47 -0.96 19.11
N TRP A 288 0.84 -0.98 20.29
CA TRP A 288 0.82 0.17 21.19
C TRP A 288 2.20 0.48 21.78
N GLY A 289 2.95 -0.55 22.14
CA GLY A 289 4.32 -0.37 22.61
C GLY A 289 5.24 0.20 21.53
N CYS A 290 5.09 -0.20 20.26
CA CYS A 290 5.77 0.41 19.12
C CYS A 290 5.49 1.93 19.05
N LYS A 291 4.22 2.34 19.22
CA LYS A 291 3.84 3.75 19.30
C LYS A 291 4.53 4.47 20.45
N PHE A 292 4.48 3.92 21.66
CA PHE A 292 5.07 4.57 22.85
C PHE A 292 6.59 4.68 22.77
N LEU A 293 7.28 3.66 22.26
CA LEU A 293 8.72 3.70 22.06
C LEU A 293 9.13 4.77 21.03
N ALA A 294 8.31 4.95 19.99
CA ALA A 294 8.53 6.05 19.04
C ALA A 294 8.32 7.42 19.70
N ASP A 295 7.33 7.57 20.58
CA ASP A 295 7.14 8.81 21.37
C ASP A 295 8.34 9.08 22.31
N GLU A 296 8.97 8.03 22.83
CA GLU A 296 10.23 8.11 23.60
C GLU A 296 11.46 8.44 22.75
N GLY A 297 11.31 8.54 21.43
CA GLY A 297 12.36 8.93 20.49
C GLY A 297 13.18 7.78 19.93
N LEU A 298 12.77 6.52 20.14
CA LEU A 298 13.46 5.38 19.52
C LEU A 298 13.23 5.37 18.00
N ASN A 299 14.30 5.09 17.26
CA ASN A 299 14.22 4.91 15.82
C ASN A 299 13.67 3.52 15.46
N PRO A 300 13.27 3.29 14.19
CA PRO A 300 12.60 2.05 13.80
C PRO A 300 13.37 0.76 14.10
N ILE A 301 14.70 0.75 13.92
CA ILE A 301 15.51 -0.46 14.16
C ILE A 301 15.70 -0.73 15.65
N GLU A 302 15.75 0.31 16.49
CA GLU A 302 15.76 0.15 17.94
C GLU A 302 14.44 -0.45 18.44
N ILE A 303 13.30 0.01 17.91
CA ILE A 303 11.98 -0.57 18.21
C ILE A 303 11.94 -2.05 17.83
N ILE A 304 12.38 -2.40 16.61
CA ILE A 304 12.43 -3.79 16.14
C ILE A 304 13.31 -4.64 17.06
N LYS A 305 14.49 -4.16 17.44
CA LYS A 305 15.42 -4.89 18.33
C LYS A 305 14.85 -5.08 19.73
N LYS A 306 14.07 -4.13 20.24
CA LYS A 306 13.41 -4.24 21.55
C LYS A 306 12.41 -5.40 21.61
N TYR A 307 11.75 -5.72 20.49
CA TYR A 307 10.77 -6.81 20.43
C TYR A 307 11.34 -8.13 19.94
N TYR A 308 12.20 -8.12 18.93
CA TYR A 308 12.67 -9.34 18.28
C TYR A 308 14.11 -9.73 18.66
N GLY A 309 14.85 -8.84 19.34
CA GLY A 309 16.20 -9.08 19.83
C GLY A 309 17.30 -8.31 19.09
N ASN A 310 18.48 -8.21 19.72
CA ASN A 310 19.57 -7.37 19.23
C ASN A 310 20.25 -7.85 17.94
N SER A 311 20.07 -9.12 17.57
CA SER A 311 20.59 -9.72 16.33
C SER A 311 19.83 -9.27 15.07
N MET A 312 18.74 -8.54 15.22
CA MET A 312 17.94 -8.05 14.09
C MET A 312 18.68 -6.98 13.30
N SER A 313 18.62 -7.10 11.97
CA SER A 313 19.09 -6.12 11.00
C SER A 313 18.06 -5.87 9.90
N LEU A 314 18.19 -4.74 9.21
CA LEU A 314 17.38 -4.44 8.03
C LEU A 314 18.13 -4.89 6.77
N GLY A 315 17.52 -5.81 6.03
CA GLY A 315 17.93 -6.16 4.67
C GLY A 315 17.17 -5.31 3.65
N ARG A 316 17.76 -5.08 2.48
CA ARG A 316 17.12 -4.36 1.37
C ARG A 316 17.36 -5.09 0.06
N THR A 317 16.38 -5.05 -0.83
CA THR A 317 16.47 -5.62 -2.18
C THR A 317 16.14 -4.61 -3.25
N ASP A 318 16.83 -4.70 -4.38
CA ASP A 318 16.59 -3.95 -5.62
C ASP A 318 16.06 -4.85 -6.75
N LYS A 319 15.77 -6.13 -6.43
CA LYS A 319 15.14 -7.09 -7.33
C LYS A 319 13.63 -6.91 -7.29
N PHE A 320 13.04 -6.48 -8.41
CA PHE A 320 11.60 -6.32 -8.57
C PHE A 320 11.11 -7.17 -9.73
N GLU A 321 10.01 -7.89 -9.53
CA GLU A 321 9.38 -8.66 -10.59
C GLU A 321 8.98 -7.74 -11.76
N GLY A 322 9.33 -8.14 -12.98
CA GLY A 322 9.04 -7.38 -14.20
C GLY A 322 9.99 -6.22 -14.48
N ILE A 323 10.84 -5.80 -13.54
CA ILE A 323 11.89 -4.80 -13.78
C ILE A 323 13.19 -5.53 -14.10
N THR A 324 13.59 -5.48 -15.36
CA THR A 324 14.80 -6.18 -15.84
C THR A 324 16.06 -5.31 -15.81
N GLN A 325 15.90 -3.98 -15.71
CA GLN A 325 17.01 -3.02 -15.76
C GLN A 325 17.14 -2.31 -14.40
N PRO A 326 18.25 -2.53 -13.67
CA PRO A 326 18.48 -1.83 -12.41
C PRO A 326 18.78 -0.35 -12.65
N TYR A 327 18.70 0.45 -11.60
CA TYR A 327 19.10 1.86 -11.67
C TYR A 327 20.57 1.97 -12.12
N PRO A 328 20.91 2.87 -13.06
CA PRO A 328 22.25 2.94 -13.65
C PRO A 328 23.38 3.43 -12.73
N GLY A 329 23.08 3.78 -11.48
CA GLY A 329 24.06 4.22 -10.48
C GLY A 329 24.28 5.74 -10.43
N SER A 330 23.86 6.47 -11.46
CA SER A 330 23.85 7.94 -11.48
C SER A 330 22.51 8.47 -12.02
N PRO A 331 22.07 9.68 -11.60
CA PRO A 331 20.84 10.28 -12.11
C PRO A 331 20.94 10.56 -13.62
N LEU A 332 19.80 10.48 -14.33
CA LEU A 332 19.72 10.91 -15.73
C LEU A 332 19.21 12.35 -15.81
N THR A 333 19.91 13.19 -16.56
CA THR A 333 19.62 14.61 -16.77
C THR A 333 19.97 15.05 -18.19
N ILE A 334 19.74 16.33 -18.50
CA ILE A 334 19.94 16.91 -19.84
C ILE A 334 21.37 16.64 -20.33
N GLU A 335 21.51 16.34 -21.63
CA GLU A 335 22.74 15.91 -22.33
C GLU A 335 23.19 14.46 -22.09
N ASP A 336 22.59 13.72 -21.14
CA ASP A 336 22.87 12.30 -20.99
C ASP A 336 22.42 11.51 -22.22
N LYS A 337 23.20 10.48 -22.57
CA LYS A 337 22.94 9.64 -23.74
C LYS A 337 23.08 8.17 -23.41
N GLY A 338 22.34 7.32 -24.12
CA GLY A 338 22.53 5.87 -24.10
C GLY A 338 21.25 5.07 -23.88
N SER A 339 21.42 3.78 -23.58
CA SER A 339 20.34 2.82 -23.40
C SER A 339 19.42 3.17 -22.24
N ASN A 340 19.95 3.68 -21.13
CA ASN A 340 19.16 4.04 -19.94
C ASN A 340 18.17 5.16 -20.21
N VAL A 341 18.60 6.17 -21.00
CA VAL A 341 17.70 7.25 -21.46
C VAL A 341 16.62 6.68 -22.37
N ARG A 342 17.00 5.81 -23.32
CA ARG A 342 16.05 5.15 -24.22
C ARG A 342 14.99 4.34 -23.48
N ILE A 343 15.39 3.64 -22.42
CA ILE A 343 14.49 2.89 -21.54
C ILE A 343 13.45 3.82 -20.90
N ILE A 344 13.90 4.91 -20.28
CA ILE A 344 13.00 5.87 -19.63
C ILE A 344 12.05 6.53 -20.63
N GLN A 345 12.55 6.96 -21.79
CA GLN A 345 11.71 7.53 -22.85
C GLN A 345 10.63 6.54 -23.30
N GLY A 346 10.99 5.26 -23.48
CA GLY A 346 10.03 4.20 -23.79
C GLY A 346 9.00 3.99 -22.68
N HIS A 347 9.44 3.93 -21.42
CA HIS A 347 8.55 3.78 -20.26
C HIS A 347 7.57 4.95 -20.14
N LEU A 348 8.05 6.20 -20.25
CA LEU A 348 7.21 7.41 -20.21
C LEU A 348 6.16 7.39 -21.31
N ASN A 349 6.54 7.02 -22.54
CA ASN A 349 5.60 6.90 -23.64
C ASN A 349 4.51 5.86 -23.38
N LYS A 350 4.87 4.69 -22.83
CA LYS A 350 3.87 3.68 -22.47
C LYS A 350 2.94 4.16 -21.35
N ILE A 351 3.49 4.82 -20.33
CA ILE A 351 2.73 5.40 -19.22
C ILE A 351 1.76 6.48 -19.73
N SER A 352 2.16 7.30 -20.71
CA SER A 352 1.34 8.38 -21.29
C SER A 352 0.03 7.88 -21.90
N GLU A 353 -0.06 6.60 -22.27
CA GLU A 353 -1.31 5.99 -22.78
C GLU A 353 -2.41 5.98 -21.72
N ALA A 354 -2.04 5.80 -20.44
CA ALA A 354 -2.96 5.83 -19.30
C ALA A 354 -2.97 7.18 -18.57
N TYR A 355 -1.92 7.98 -18.73
CA TYR A 355 -1.75 9.29 -18.08
C TYR A 355 -1.44 10.38 -19.14
N PRO A 356 -2.45 10.88 -19.86
CA PRO A 356 -2.24 11.76 -21.03
C PRO A 356 -1.61 13.12 -20.72
N LEU A 357 -1.59 13.54 -19.44
CA LEU A 357 -0.89 14.75 -18.99
C LEU A 357 0.64 14.62 -19.08
N ILE A 358 1.15 13.40 -19.16
CA ILE A 358 2.57 13.13 -19.37
C ILE A 358 2.83 13.16 -20.88
N PRO A 359 3.60 14.12 -21.40
CA PRO A 359 3.83 14.24 -22.84
C PRO A 359 4.65 13.06 -23.36
N LYS A 360 4.36 12.65 -24.60
CA LYS A 360 5.18 11.69 -25.33
C LYS A 360 6.48 12.34 -25.77
N VAL A 361 7.55 11.54 -25.78
CA VAL A 361 8.91 11.96 -26.13
C VAL A 361 9.48 11.09 -27.23
N THR A 362 10.45 11.61 -27.99
CA THR A 362 11.14 10.82 -29.00
C THR A 362 12.09 9.83 -28.32
N VAL A 363 11.99 8.54 -28.66
CA VAL A 363 12.83 7.47 -28.09
C VAL A 363 14.17 7.39 -28.85
N ASN A 364 15.00 8.42 -28.72
CA ASN A 364 16.30 8.54 -29.40
C ASN A 364 17.49 8.15 -28.50
N GLY A 365 17.28 8.05 -27.18
CA GLY A 365 18.35 7.81 -26.20
C GLY A 365 19.19 9.06 -25.90
N ILE A 366 18.67 10.26 -26.15
CA ILE A 366 19.26 11.55 -25.78
C ILE A 366 18.30 12.23 -24.81
N TYR A 367 18.78 12.60 -23.63
CA TYR A 367 17.97 13.24 -22.61
C TYR A 367 17.90 14.73 -22.94
N ASP A 368 16.89 15.11 -23.70
CA ASP A 368 16.64 16.49 -24.13
C ASP A 368 15.68 17.23 -23.19
N LEU A 369 15.40 18.50 -23.51
CA LEU A 369 14.44 19.32 -22.77
C LEU A 369 13.04 18.69 -22.73
N ALA A 370 12.61 18.04 -23.82
CA ALA A 370 11.33 17.36 -23.88
C ALA A 370 11.27 16.16 -22.91
N THR A 371 12.35 15.39 -22.81
CA THR A 371 12.48 14.30 -21.84
C THR A 371 12.44 14.83 -20.41
N ALA A 372 13.16 15.92 -20.12
CA ALA A 372 13.14 16.57 -18.81
C ALA A 372 11.72 17.06 -18.44
N GLU A 373 10.99 17.66 -19.37
CA GLU A 373 9.61 18.12 -19.17
C GLU A 373 8.64 16.96 -18.93
N ALA A 374 8.77 15.87 -19.69
CA ALA A 374 7.97 14.67 -19.46
C ALA A 374 8.21 14.09 -18.06
N VAL A 375 9.46 14.08 -17.60
CA VAL A 375 9.81 13.65 -16.24
C VAL A 375 9.24 14.60 -15.18
N ARG A 376 9.29 15.92 -15.37
CA ARG A 376 8.64 16.88 -14.45
C ARG A 376 7.13 16.64 -14.37
N LYS A 377 6.47 16.42 -15.50
CA LYS A 377 5.03 16.11 -15.53
C LYS A 377 4.72 14.78 -14.86
N PHE A 378 5.55 13.75 -15.05
CA PHE A 378 5.45 12.51 -14.30
C PHE A 378 5.59 12.76 -12.79
N GLN A 379 6.63 13.47 -12.35
CA GLN A 379 6.88 13.78 -10.94
C GLN A 379 5.70 14.54 -10.31
N ASN A 380 5.23 15.61 -10.97
CA ASN A 380 4.04 16.37 -10.56
C ASN A 380 2.79 15.48 -10.42
N THR A 381 2.54 14.64 -11.43
CA THR A 381 1.39 13.72 -11.47
C THR A 381 1.37 12.80 -10.24
N PHE A 382 2.53 12.33 -9.80
CA PHE A 382 2.68 11.45 -8.64
C PHE A 382 3.14 12.17 -7.36
N LYS A 383 2.95 13.49 -7.29
CA LYS A 383 3.25 14.35 -6.13
C LYS A 383 4.68 14.24 -5.60
N ALA A 384 5.63 13.97 -6.50
CA ALA A 384 7.06 14.03 -6.25
C ALA A 384 7.62 15.42 -6.62
N SER A 385 8.84 15.73 -6.15
CA SER A 385 9.53 16.98 -6.52
C SER A 385 9.81 17.03 -8.03
N GLU A 386 9.43 18.14 -8.67
CA GLU A 386 9.51 18.33 -10.13
C GLU A 386 10.93 18.72 -10.60
N THR A 387 11.91 17.88 -10.31
CA THR A 387 13.31 18.13 -10.68
C THR A 387 13.55 18.02 -12.18
N GLY A 388 12.76 17.19 -12.89
CA GLY A 388 13.05 16.80 -14.27
C GLY A 388 14.31 15.94 -14.38
N ILE A 389 14.75 15.35 -13.26
CA ILE A 389 15.92 14.47 -13.17
C ILE A 389 15.41 13.07 -12.79
N VAL A 390 15.93 12.04 -13.45
CA VAL A 390 15.62 10.65 -13.10
C VAL A 390 16.64 10.16 -12.08
N ASP A 391 16.38 10.43 -10.81
CA ASP A 391 17.12 9.85 -9.69
C ASP A 391 16.68 8.40 -9.41
N PHE A 392 17.28 7.78 -8.38
CA PHE A 392 16.95 6.42 -7.96
C PHE A 392 15.44 6.23 -7.71
N ALA A 393 14.81 7.18 -7.00
CA ALA A 393 13.40 7.09 -6.66
C ALA A 393 12.51 7.19 -7.91
N THR A 394 12.84 8.12 -8.81
CA THR A 394 12.12 8.37 -10.06
C THR A 394 12.27 7.19 -11.03
N TRP A 395 13.47 6.62 -11.17
CA TRP A 395 13.73 5.45 -12.02
C TRP A 395 12.81 4.27 -11.67
N TYR A 396 12.78 3.88 -10.40
CA TYR A 396 11.96 2.77 -9.95
C TYR A 396 10.47 3.10 -9.94
N SER A 397 10.09 4.37 -9.73
CA SER A 397 8.69 4.77 -9.81
C SER A 397 8.16 4.69 -11.24
N ILE A 398 8.92 5.19 -12.22
CA ILE A 398 8.61 5.05 -13.65
C ILE A 398 8.58 3.57 -14.03
N SER A 399 9.61 2.81 -13.68
CA SER A 399 9.72 1.39 -14.07
C SER A 399 8.61 0.52 -13.48
N ARG A 400 8.22 0.72 -12.21
CA ARG A 400 7.08 0.01 -11.61
C ARG A 400 5.76 0.36 -12.29
N LEU A 401 5.55 1.64 -12.62
CA LEU A 401 4.32 2.04 -13.31
C LEU A 401 4.30 1.52 -14.74
N TYR A 402 5.43 1.48 -15.43
CA TYR A 402 5.54 0.83 -16.73
C TYR A 402 5.15 -0.65 -16.67
N VAL A 403 5.67 -1.40 -15.68
CA VAL A 403 5.29 -2.80 -15.45
C VAL A 403 3.78 -2.91 -15.19
N HIS A 404 3.24 -2.03 -14.36
CA HIS A 404 1.80 -1.97 -14.08
C HIS A 404 0.97 -1.82 -15.35
N ILE A 405 1.24 -0.77 -16.13
CA ILE A 405 0.51 -0.48 -17.38
C ILE A 405 0.67 -1.62 -18.39
N THR A 406 1.85 -2.23 -18.47
CA THR A 406 2.09 -3.37 -19.36
C THR A 406 1.29 -4.61 -18.96
N LYS A 407 1.18 -4.91 -17.66
CA LYS A 407 0.45 -6.07 -17.14
C LYS A 407 -1.06 -5.99 -17.31
N ILE A 408 -1.62 -4.78 -17.40
CA ILE A 408 -3.07 -4.54 -17.56
C ILE A 408 -3.49 -4.22 -19.00
N SER A 409 -2.52 -4.00 -19.91
CA SER A 409 -2.75 -3.77 -21.34
C SER A 409 -2.85 -5.08 -22.15
N VAL A 410 -2.64 -6.21 -21.49
CA VAL A 410 -2.80 -7.58 -21.99
C VAL A 410 -4.06 -8.13 -21.35
#